data_AF-A0A349LG72-F1
#
_entry.id   AF-A0A349LG72-F1
#
_cell.length_a   1.000
_cell.length_b   1.000
_cell.length_c   1.000
_cell.angle_alpha   90.00
_cell.angle_beta   90.00
_cell.angle_gamma   90.00
#
_symmetry.space_group_name_H-M   'P 1'
#
loop_
_entity.id
_entity.type
_entity.pdbx_description
1 polymer ?
#
loop_
_entity_poly.entity_id
_entity_poly.type
_entity_poly.pdbx_seq_one_letter_code
_entity_poly.pdbx_strand_id
1 'polypeptide(L)' 'ANYSTVLPLGEQLADLGHEILLFDVRGHGRNRPQTHASIRAFRDDLMAVSRYAAKRFPDRQLVVIGHSMGGAAGVLAAA' A
#
# COMPACT_ATOMS: atom_id res chain seq x y z
N ALA A 1 -0.34 -7.53 5.56
CA ALA A 1 1.09 -7.14 5.57
C ALA A 1 1.26 -5.89 6.41
N ASN A 2 2.20 -5.89 7.35
CA ASN A 2 2.54 -4.72 8.15
C ASN A 2 3.46 -3.81 7.31
N TYR A 3 3.30 -2.49 7.39
CA TYR A 3 4.14 -1.51 6.71
C TYR A 3 5.65 -1.74 6.94
N SER A 4 6.03 -2.22 8.12
CA SER A 4 7.42 -2.46 8.51
C SER A 4 8.12 -3.50 7.63
N THR A 5 7.38 -4.39 6.96
CA THR A 5 7.97 -5.41 6.08
C THR A 5 8.57 -4.81 4.80
N VAL A 6 8.16 -3.60 4.43
CA VAL A 6 8.66 -2.87 3.25
C VAL A 6 9.35 -1.56 3.63
N LEU A 7 9.46 -1.25 4.92
CA LEU A 7 10.05 -0.01 5.40
C LEU A 7 11.50 0.20 4.90
N PRO A 8 12.41 -0.79 4.93
CA PRO A 8 13.77 -0.58 4.43
C PRO A 8 13.81 -0.19 2.95
N LEU A 9 12.92 -0.75 2.13
CA LEU A 9 12.78 -0.34 0.72
C LEU A 9 12.21 1.08 0.60
N GLY A 10 11.23 1.42 1.44
CA GLY A 10 10.67 2.77 1.50
C GLY A 10 11.71 3.82 1.86
N GLU A 11 12.57 3.56 2.85
CA GLU A 11 13.66 4.45 3.25
C GLU A 11 14.64 4.68 2.10
N GLN A 12 15.06 3.63 1.41
CA GLN A 12 15.94 3.75 0.24
C GLN A 12 15.32 4.59 -0.89
N LEU A 13 14.02 4.45 -1.14
CA LEU A 13 13.32 5.25 -2.15
C LEU A 13 13.16 6.71 -1.71
N ALA A 14 12.94 6.96 -0.42
CA ALA A 14 12.90 8.31 0.13
C ALA A 14 14.25 9.01 0.00
N ASP A 15 15.36 8.31 0.28
CA ASP A 15 16.72 8.83 0.10
C ASP A 15 17.02 9.20 -1.37
N LEU A 16 16.36 8.55 -2.33
CA LEU A 16 16.43 8.88 -3.76
C LEU A 16 15.52 10.05 -4.16
N GLY A 17 14.81 10.67 -3.22
CA GLY A 17 13.94 11.83 -3.45
C GLY A 17 12.51 11.49 -3.83
N HIS A 18 12.04 10.25 -3.60
CA HIS A 18 10.65 9.88 -3.82
C HIS A 18 9.78 10.17 -2.58
N GLU A 19 8.54 10.62 -2.82
CA GLU A 19 7.52 10.72 -1.77
C GLU A 19 6.97 9.32 -1.46
N ILE A 20 7.03 8.90 -0.20
CA ILE A 20 6.69 7.54 0.22
C ILE A 20 5.45 7.52 1.11
N LEU A 21 4.48 6.69 0.75
CA LEU A 21 3.30 6.40 1.56
C LEU A 21 3.25 4.91 1.88
N LEU A 22 3.49 4.56 3.14
CA LEU A 22 3.33 3.21 3.66
C LEU A 22 2.09 3.14 4.55
N PHE A 23 1.39 2.01 4.51
CA PHE A 23 0.20 1.79 5.34
C PHE A 23 0.09 0.33 5.76
N ASP A 24 -0.54 0.11 6.91
CA ASP A 24 -0.98 -1.21 7.32
C ASP A 24 -2.32 -1.50 6.63
N VAL A 25 -2.41 -2.63 5.93
CA VAL A 25 -3.70 -3.16 5.46
C VAL A 25 -4.53 -3.65 6.64
N ARG A 26 -5.86 -3.75 6.46
CA ARG A 26 -6.74 -4.23 7.52
C ARG A 26 -6.29 -5.58 8.09
N GLY A 27 -6.51 -5.78 9.40
CA GLY A 27 -6.12 -7.01 10.09
C GLY A 27 -4.63 -7.19 10.39
N HIS A 28 -3.77 -6.20 10.06
CA HIS A 28 -2.33 -6.28 10.24
C HIS A 28 -1.74 -5.02 10.89
N GLY A 29 -0.55 -5.16 11.47
CA GLY A 29 0.21 -4.04 12.02
C GLY A 29 -0.59 -3.31 13.10
N ARG A 30 -0.83 -2.02 12.90
CA ARG A 30 -1.60 -1.17 13.84
C ARG A 30 -3.12 -1.34 13.73
N ASN A 31 -3.62 -2.05 12.72
CA ASN A 31 -5.05 -2.26 12.56
C ASN A 31 -5.55 -3.41 13.46
N ARG A 32 -6.80 -3.31 13.92
CA ARG A 32 -7.45 -4.36 14.69
C ARG A 32 -7.34 -5.72 13.96
N PRO A 33 -6.94 -6.81 14.63
CA PRO A 33 -6.85 -8.13 14.03
C PRO A 33 -8.16 -8.55 13.37
N GLN A 34 -8.06 -9.28 12.27
CA GLN A 34 -9.20 -9.89 11.58
C GLN A 34 -8.95 -11.37 11.40
N THR A 35 -10.02 -12.17 11.51
CA THR A 35 -9.95 -13.64 11.36
C THR A 35 -9.76 -14.08 9.91
N HIS A 36 -10.04 -13.19 8.95
CA HIS A 36 -9.95 -13.48 7.53
C HIS A 36 -9.30 -12.32 6.78
N ALA A 37 -8.41 -12.64 5.84
CA ALA A 37 -7.85 -11.70 4.88
C ALA A 37 -8.17 -12.19 3.46
N SER A 38 -8.50 -11.27 2.57
CA SER A 38 -8.72 -11.59 1.15
C SER A 38 -8.04 -10.57 0.25
N ILE A 39 -7.62 -11.02 -0.94
CA ILE A 39 -7.01 -10.14 -1.95
C ILE A 39 -7.96 -8.99 -2.33
N ARG A 40 -9.27 -9.24 -2.40
CA ARG A 40 -10.27 -8.22 -2.69
C ARG A 40 -10.33 -7.15 -1.60
N ALA A 41 -10.27 -7.54 -0.33
CA ALA A 41 -10.23 -6.59 0.77
C ALA A 41 -8.94 -5.75 0.75
N PHE A 42 -7.81 -6.36 0.42
CA PHE A 42 -6.53 -5.66 0.29
C PHE A 42 -6.53 -4.69 -0.90
N ARG A 43 -7.14 -5.09 -2.02
CA ARG A 43 -7.39 -4.20 -3.17
C ARG A 43 -8.20 -2.99 -2.73
N ASP A 44 -9.28 -3.18 -1.97
CA ASP A 44 -10.14 -2.07 -1.54
C ASP A 44 -9.40 -1.09 -0.63
N ASP A 45 -8.57 -1.60 0.30
CA ASP A 45 -7.68 -0.78 1.13
C ASP A 45 -6.69 0.00 0.26
N LEU A 46 -6.02 -0.67 -0.68
CA LEU A 46 -5.08 -0.03 -1.59
C LEU A 46 -5.76 1.06 -2.43
N MET A 47 -6.94 0.81 -2.99
CA MET A 47 -7.68 1.82 -3.76
C MET A 47 -8.07 3.03 -2.90
N ALA A 48 -8.39 2.83 -1.62
CA ALA A 48 -8.67 3.93 -0.71
C ALA A 48 -7.42 4.80 -0.48
N VAL A 49 -6.27 4.17 -0.26
CA VAL A 49 -4.98 4.84 -0.11
C VAL A 49 -4.54 5.55 -1.39
N SER A 50 -4.72 4.92 -2.56
CA SER A 50 -4.42 5.54 -3.86
C SER A 50 -5.28 6.77 -4.11
N ARG A 51 -6.57 6.75 -3.77
CA ARG A 51 -7.44 7.94 -3.85
C ARG A 51 -6.99 9.05 -2.92
N TYR A 52 -6.51 8.70 -1.72
CA TYR A 52 -5.94 9.68 -0.80
C TYR A 52 -4.67 10.33 -1.39
N ALA A 53 -3.73 9.51 -1.89
CA ALA A 53 -2.49 9.98 -2.50
C ALA A 53 -2.75 10.88 -3.72
N ALA A 54 -3.65 10.46 -4.62
CA ALA A 54 -4.02 11.23 -5.82
C ALA A 54 -4.65 12.59 -5.48
N LYS A 55 -5.44 12.68 -4.41
CA LYS A 55 -5.98 13.97 -3.93
C LYS A 55 -4.91 14.87 -3.33
N ARG A 56 -3.93 14.28 -2.63
CA ARG A 56 -2.87 15.02 -1.94
C ARG A 56 -1.77 15.51 -2.89
N PHE A 57 -1.55 14.77 -3.98
CA PHE A 57 -0.50 15.00 -4.98
C PHE A 57 -1.06 14.79 -6.40
N PRO A 58 -1.96 15.67 -6.89
CA PRO A 58 -2.69 15.47 -8.14
C PRO A 58 -1.79 15.42 -9.38
N ASP A 59 -0.65 16.11 -9.36
CA ASP A 59 0.28 16.20 -10.50
C ASP A 59 1.41 15.16 -10.47
N ARG A 60 1.33 14.18 -9.57
CA ARG A 60 2.36 13.15 -9.40
C ARG A 60 1.88 11.80 -9.90
N GLN A 61 2.76 11.08 -10.60
CA GLN A 61 2.53 9.69 -10.94
C GLN A 61 2.56 8.84 -9.67
N LEU A 62 1.54 8.00 -9.50
CA LEU A 62 1.48 7.04 -8.41
C LEU A 62 2.05 5.69 -8.87
N VAL A 63 3.01 5.16 -8.12
CA VAL A 63 3.57 3.81 -8.30
C VAL A 63 3.19 2.95 -7.10
N VAL A 64 2.74 1.71 -7.35
CA VAL A 64 2.39 0.75 -6.31
C VAL A 64 3.44 -0.36 -6.27
N ILE A 65 3.99 -0.60 -5.09
CA ILE A 65 4.91 -1.71 -4.83
C ILE A 65 4.26 -2.65 -3.80
N GLY A 66 4.16 -3.93 -4.13
CA GLY A 66 3.56 -4.93 -3.25
C GLY A 66 4.19 -6.31 -3.41
N HIS A 67 4.34 -7.03 -2.30
CA HIS A 67 4.85 -8.41 -2.26
C HIS A 67 3.70 -9.41 -2.03
N SER A 68 3.73 -10.58 -2.70
CA SER A 68 2.78 -11.69 -2.50
C SER A 68 1.33 -11.19 -2.57
N MET A 69 0.55 -11.35 -1.51
CA MET A 69 -0.84 -10.89 -1.46
C MET A 69 -1.00 -9.38 -1.69
N GLY A 70 -0.02 -8.57 -1.27
CA GLY A 70 0.01 -7.14 -1.58
C GLY A 70 0.26 -6.84 -3.06
N GLY A 71 1.11 -7.63 -3.71
CA GLY A 71 1.34 -7.55 -5.16
C GLY A 71 0.11 -7.98 -5.96
N ALA A 72 -0.51 -9.09 -5.57
CA ALA A 72 -1.77 -9.56 -6.19
C ALA A 72 -2.90 -8.53 -6.03
N ALA A 73 -3.01 -7.89 -4.87
CA ALA A 73 -3.96 -6.80 -4.65
C ALA A 73 -3.63 -5.57 -5.52
N GLY A 74 -2.34 -5.27 -5.73
CA GLY A 74 -1.87 -4.22 -6.64
C GLY A 74 -2.28 -4.47 -8.09
N VAL A 75 -2.03 -5.67 -8.60
CA VAL A 75 -2.46 -6.08 -9.95
C VAL A 75 -3.98 -5.97 -10.08
N LEU A 76 -4.73 -6.47 -9.09
CA LEU A 76 -6.19 -6.41 -9.11
C LEU A 76 -6.75 -4.98 -8.99
N ALA A 77 -6.03 -4.06 -8.36
CA ALA A 77 -6.43 -2.66 -8.25
C ALA A 77 -6.15 -1.86 -9.52
N ALA A 78 -5.21 -2.33 -10.35
CA ALA A 78 -4.82 -1.71 -11.62
C ALA A 78 -5.57 -2.28 -12.84
N ALA A 79 -6.26 -3.42 -12.68
CA ALA A 79 -7.10 -4.04 -13.69
C ALA A 79 -8.44 -3.30 -13.86
#